data_AF-X1TGW7-F1
#
_entry.id   AF-X1TGW7-F1
#
_cell.length_a   1.000
_cell.length_b   1.000
_cell.length_c   1.000
_cell.angle_alpha   90.00
_cell.angle_beta   90.00
_cell.angle_gamma   90.00
#
_symmetry.space_group_name_H-M   'P 1'
#
loop_
_entity.id
_entity.type
_entity.pdbx_description
1 polymer ?
#
loop_
_entity_poly.entity_id
_entity_poly.type
_entity_poly.pdbx_seq_one_letter_code
_entity_poly.pdbx_strand_id
1 'polypeptide(L)' 'QGSILEQMGEAEFKPSQTGEPPLVGAGGWEIFRFKAISAGQMTLQLVYRRSWEEGVEPINTFSIEVVVN' A
#
# COMPACT_ATOMS: atom_id res chain seq x y z
N GLN A 1 4.12 -20.54 -6.96
CA GLN A 1 3.22 -20.44 -5.80
C GLN A 1 2.33 -19.22 -6.02
N GLY A 2 1.01 -19.37 -5.96
CA GLY A 2 0.06 -18.27 -6.19
C GLY A 2 -0.05 -17.36 -4.97
N SER A 3 -0.50 -16.12 -5.16
CA SER A 3 -0.84 -15.21 -4.06
C SER A 3 -2.07 -15.74 -3.31
N ILE A 4 -2.14 -15.53 -1.99
CA ILE A 4 -3.36 -15.79 -1.17
C ILE A 4 -4.27 -14.56 -1.09
N LEU A 5 -3.78 -13.40 -1.55
CA LEU A 5 -4.50 -12.13 -1.62
C LEU A 5 -4.63 -11.65 -3.07
N GLU A 6 -5.76 -11.03 -3.38
CA GLU A 6 -6.02 -10.30 -4.63
C GLU A 6 -6.23 -8.81 -4.30
N GLN A 7 -5.48 -7.90 -4.92
CA GLN A 7 -5.72 -6.46 -4.75
C GLN A 7 -6.97 -6.05 -5.52
N MET A 8 -7.83 -5.29 -4.86
CA MET A 8 -9.08 -4.79 -5.42
C MET A 8 -8.88 -3.40 -6.03
N GLY A 9 -8.61 -3.36 -7.34
CA GLY A 9 -8.46 -2.11 -8.08
C GLY A 9 -7.20 -1.32 -7.72
N GLU A 10 -7.18 -0.06 -8.12
CA GLU A 10 -6.10 0.88 -7.80
C GLU A 10 -6.18 1.37 -6.35
N ALA A 11 -5.06 1.84 -5.81
CA ALA A 11 -5.02 2.43 -4.47
C ALA A 11 -5.79 3.77 -4.45
N GLU A 12 -6.51 4.02 -3.36
CA GLU A 12 -7.25 5.26 -3.15
C GLU A 12 -6.41 6.23 -2.31
N PHE A 13 -6.19 7.47 -2.80
CA PHE A 13 -5.54 8.51 -2.02
C PHE A 13 -6.56 9.34 -1.24
N LYS A 14 -6.36 9.46 0.07
CA LYS A 14 -7.15 10.31 0.97
C LYS A 14 -6.26 11.42 1.54
N PRO A 15 -6.53 12.70 1.25
CA PRO A 15 -5.73 13.80 1.78
C PRO A 15 -5.86 13.93 3.31
N SER A 16 -4.82 14.45 3.97
CA SER A 16 -4.88 14.79 5.39
C SER A 16 -5.88 15.92 5.65
N GLN A 17 -6.65 15.81 6.75
CA GLN A 17 -7.64 16.83 7.16
C GLN A 17 -7.01 17.94 8.02
N THR A 18 -5.69 18.08 8.02
CA THR A 18 -5.00 19.09 8.82
C THR A 18 -5.14 20.45 8.14
N GLY A 19 -6.12 21.24 8.57
CA GLY A 19 -6.37 22.60 8.09
C GLY A 19 -7.62 22.71 7.23
N GLU A 20 -8.45 23.72 7.52
CA GLU A 20 -9.53 24.16 6.64
C GLU A 20 -9.24 25.60 6.19
N PRO A 21 -8.99 25.86 4.88
CA PRO A 21 -9.01 24.92 3.75
C PRO A 21 -7.78 23.98 3.69
N PRO A 22 -7.83 22.90 2.88
CA PRO A 22 -6.71 21.99 2.69
C PRO A 22 -5.43 22.71 2.22
N LEU A 23 -4.28 22.35 2.81
CA LEU A 23 -3.00 22.96 2.51
C LEU A 23 -2.31 22.29 1.31
N VAL A 24 -1.88 23.09 0.33
CA VAL A 24 -1.09 22.60 -0.82
C VAL A 24 0.22 21.99 -0.33
N GLY A 25 0.54 20.80 -0.83
CA GLY A 25 1.74 20.05 -0.44
C GLY A 25 1.59 19.22 0.84
N ALA A 26 0.44 19.28 1.51
CA ALA A 26 0.15 18.37 2.62
C ALA A 26 0.02 16.92 2.11
N GLY A 27 0.49 15.98 2.91
CA GLY A 27 0.37 14.55 2.63
C GLY A 27 -1.04 13.99 2.85
N GLY A 28 -1.13 12.67 2.86
CA GLY A 28 -2.37 11.94 3.10
C GLY A 28 -2.09 10.45 3.33
N TRP A 29 -3.12 9.63 3.13
CA TRP A 29 -3.06 8.17 3.23
C TRP A 29 -3.33 7.55 1.87
N GLU A 30 -2.55 6.52 1.53
CA GLU A 30 -2.92 5.59 0.47
C GLU A 30 -3.65 4.39 1.08
N ILE A 31 -4.77 4.02 0.47
CA ILE A 31 -5.64 2.93 0.93
C ILE A 31 -5.58 1.82 -0.10
N PHE A 32 -4.94 0.71 0.28
CA PHE A 32 -4.89 -0.53 -0.50
C PHE A 32 -5.95 -1.50 0.03
N ARG A 33 -6.74 -2.09 -0.87
CA ARG A 33 -7.80 -3.05 -0.53
C ARG A 33 -7.42 -4.42 -1.08
N PHE A 34 -7.47 -5.44 -0.23
CA PHE A 34 -7.15 -6.81 -0.60
C PHE A 34 -8.30 -7.74 -0.24
N LYS A 35 -8.58 -8.70 -1.11
CA LYS A 35 -9.48 -9.82 -0.89
C LYS A 35 -8.67 -11.09 -0.64
N ALA A 36 -8.96 -11.82 0.43
CA ALA A 36 -8.41 -13.16 0.63
C ALA A 36 -9.07 -14.14 -0.35
N ILE A 37 -8.27 -14.85 -1.14
CA ILE A 37 -8.74 -15.76 -2.19
C ILE A 37 -8.45 -17.24 -1.91
N SER A 38 -7.55 -17.53 -0.96
CA SER A 38 -7.24 -18.89 -0.51
C SER A 38 -6.62 -18.87 0.90
N ALA A 39 -6.67 -20.02 1.58
CA ALA A 39 -5.96 -20.22 2.84
C ALA A 39 -4.45 -20.34 2.62
N GLY A 40 -3.66 -19.90 3.59
CA GLY A 40 -2.20 -19.95 3.57
C GLY A 40 -1.55 -18.78 4.31
N GLN A 41 -0.25 -18.64 4.12
CA GLN A 41 0.58 -17.59 4.73
C GLN A 41 1.43 -16.92 3.65
N MET A 42 1.49 -15.58 3.67
CA MET A 42 2.37 -14.81 2.79
C MET A 42 2.87 -13.55 3.48
N THR A 43 4.01 -13.02 3.02
CA THR A 43 4.46 -11.67 3.39
C THR A 43 3.90 -10.66 2.39
N LEU A 44 3.12 -9.70 2.88
CA LEU A 44 2.71 -8.52 2.12
C LEU A 44 3.72 -7.40 2.37
N GLN A 45 4.29 -6.87 1.29
CA GLN A 45 5.27 -5.78 1.34
C GLN A 45 4.79 -4.59 0.52
N LEU A 46 4.79 -3.40 1.13
CA LEU A 46 4.52 -2.11 0.49
C LEU A 46 5.79 -1.28 0.50
N VAL A 47 6.24 -0.81 -0.66
CA VAL A 47 7.47 -0.02 -0.80
C VAL A 47 7.14 1.43 -1.14
N TYR A 48 7.74 2.36 -0.41
CA TYR A 48 7.59 3.79 -0.67
C TYR A 48 8.75 4.27 -1.54
N ARG A 49 8.46 4.47 -2.83
CA ARG A 49 9.39 4.97 -3.85
C ARG A 49 8.65 5.69 -4.95
N ARG A 50 9.35 6.49 -5.75
CA ARG A 50 8.81 7.01 -7.00
C ARG A 50 8.82 5.89 -8.03
N SER A 51 7.68 5.65 -8.68
CA SER A 51 7.51 4.54 -9.63
C SER A 51 8.38 4.67 -10.88
N TRP A 52 8.85 5.87 -11.21
CA TRP A 52 9.69 6.17 -12.37
C TRP A 52 11.20 6.19 -12.10
N GLU A 53 11.65 6.02 -10.85
CA GLU A 53 13.07 5.95 -10.53
C GLU A 53 13.58 4.51 -10.76
N GLU A 54 14.52 4.35 -11.68
CA GLU A 54 15.16 3.08 -11.97
C GLU A 54 16.42 2.89 -11.10
N GLY A 55 16.59 1.69 -10.53
CA GLY A 55 17.79 1.34 -9.74
C GLY A 55 17.93 2.09 -8.40
N VAL A 56 16.89 2.82 -7.98
CA VAL A 56 16.86 3.50 -6.67
C VAL A 56 16.10 2.64 -5.66
N GLU A 57 16.73 2.39 -4.51
CA GLU A 57 16.12 1.65 -3.41
C GLU A 57 14.95 2.43 -2.79
N PRO A 58 13.88 1.75 -2.31
CA PRO A 58 12.79 2.41 -1.61
C PRO A 58 13.28 3.16 -0.37
N ILE A 59 12.78 4.38 -0.17
CA ILE A 59 13.11 5.17 1.01
C ILE A 59 12.43 4.64 2.28
N ASN A 60 11.37 3.84 2.13
CA ASN A 60 10.74 3.12 3.23
C ASN A 60 10.10 1.82 2.72
N THR A 61 10.04 0.81 3.58
CA THR A 61 9.38 -0.47 3.32
C THR A 61 8.53 -0.82 4.52
N PHE A 62 7.25 -1.10 4.28
CA PHE A 62 6.34 -1.68 5.24
C PHE A 62 6.12 -3.16 4.89
N SER A 63 6.31 -4.05 5.87
CA SER A 63 6.13 -5.49 5.69
C SER A 63 5.25 -6.05 6.80
N ILE A 64 4.31 -6.92 6.42
CA ILE A 64 3.44 -7.64 7.36
C ILE A 64 3.27 -9.08 6.90
N GLU A 65 3.20 -10.00 7.85
CA GLU A 65 2.83 -11.37 7.60
C GLU A 65 1.30 -11.52 7.63
N VAL A 66 0.74 -12.09 6.57
CA VAL A 66 -0.70 -12.32 6.43
C VAL A 66 -0.96 -13.81 6.46
N VAL A 67 -1.82 -14.23 7.38
CA VAL A 67 -2.30 -15.61 7.53
C VAL A 67 -3.79 -15.65 7.28
N VAL A 68 -4.22 -16.51 6.35
CA VAL A 68 -5.63 -16.81 6.05
C VAL A 68 -5.87 -18.27 6.40
N ASN A 69 -6.83 -18.54 7.29
CA ASN A 69 -7.20 -19.88 7.74
C ASN A 69 -8.52 -20.34 7.12
#